data_AF-A0A9E4KX27-F1
#
_entry.id   AF-A0A9E4KX27-F1
#
_cell.length_a   1.000
_cell.length_b   1.000
_cell.length_c   1.000
_cell.angle_alpha   90.00
_cell.angle_beta   90.00
_cell.angle_gamma   90.00
#
_symmetry.space_group_name_H-M   'P 1'
#
loop_
_entity.id
_entity.type
_entity.pdbx_description
1 polymer ?
#
loop_
_entity_poly.entity_id
_entity_poly.type
_entity_poly.pdbx_seq_one_letter_code
_entity_poly.pdbx_strand_id
1 'polypeptide(L)'
;MSEPIRVLHFADVHLGAENYGPSDPDSGVSGRVNDCLQRLDEMIGYAREGDVDLALFAGDAFHSRSPNPTYQREFAQRMLALSRLAPTVMLLGHLDRPPNASRASTLEIYDTLRVPNIWVAQAYQARLITTKRGDVVLGAAPFLSRNRLLADVATPGMSREQQDAEAARILAEWHRGTVRVCSAGTSVCRASRRQVNRRPCWGRTCRCRSTRWRTRAGIMSRWGMRAGIKR
;
A
#
# COMPACT_ATOMS: atom_id res chain seq x y z
N MET A 1 -10.97 -9.45 -28.93
CA MET A 1 -11.24 -8.71 -27.67
C MET A 1 -9.97 -8.75 -26.84
N SER A 2 -9.57 -7.66 -26.17
CA SER A 2 -8.42 -7.71 -25.25
C SER A 2 -8.73 -8.68 -24.11
N GLU A 3 -7.78 -9.53 -23.75
CA GLU A 3 -7.96 -10.42 -22.60
C GLU A 3 -8.21 -9.60 -21.32
N PRO A 4 -9.14 -10.04 -20.44
CA PRO A 4 -9.42 -9.34 -19.19
C PRO A 4 -8.22 -9.43 -18.24
N ILE A 5 -7.98 -8.37 -17.48
CA ILE A 5 -6.99 -8.34 -16.39
C ILE A 5 -7.49 -9.26 -15.26
N ARG A 6 -6.65 -10.19 -14.84
CA ARG A 6 -6.92 -11.16 -13.77
C ARG A 6 -6.28 -10.69 -12.48
N VAL A 7 -7.11 -10.46 -11.47
CA VAL A 7 -6.66 -9.92 -10.18
C VAL A 7 -6.79 -10.99 -9.11
N LEU A 8 -5.70 -11.28 -8.39
CA LEU A 8 -5.75 -11.98 -7.12
C LEU A 8 -6.00 -10.95 -6.01
N HIS A 9 -7.03 -11.16 -5.19
CA HIS A 9 -7.31 -10.31 -4.05
C HIS A 9 -7.50 -11.16 -2.79
N PHE A 10 -6.76 -10.84 -1.73
CA PHE A 10 -6.82 -11.51 -0.43
C PHE A 10 -6.53 -10.52 0.70
N ALA A 11 -6.93 -10.87 1.92
CA ALA A 11 -6.87 -9.98 3.08
C ALA A 11 -6.88 -10.79 4.37
N ASP A 12 -6.67 -10.13 5.52
CA ASP A 12 -7.01 -10.63 6.85
C ASP A 12 -6.39 -12.01 7.15
N VAL A 13 -5.12 -12.18 6.74
CA VAL A 13 -4.38 -13.43 6.94
C VAL A 13 -4.24 -13.75 8.42
N HIS A 14 -4.05 -12.72 9.26
CA HIS A 14 -3.91 -12.84 10.71
C HIS A 14 -2.96 -13.97 11.15
N LEU A 15 -1.82 -14.09 10.47
CA LEU A 15 -0.84 -15.14 10.77
C LEU A 15 -0.37 -15.03 12.23
N GLY A 16 -0.37 -16.17 12.94
CA GLY A 16 -0.12 -16.25 14.38
C GLY A 16 -1.38 -16.26 15.25
N ALA A 17 -2.57 -16.42 14.67
CA ALA A 17 -3.77 -16.77 15.42
C ALA A 17 -3.76 -18.28 15.78
N GLU A 18 -3.40 -18.60 17.02
CA GLU A 18 -3.11 -19.98 17.46
C GLU A 18 -4.21 -20.62 18.32
N ASN A 19 -5.34 -19.93 18.49
CA ASN A 19 -6.41 -20.37 19.39
C ASN A 19 -6.84 -21.81 19.10
N TYR A 20 -6.89 -22.63 20.16
CA TYR A 20 -7.41 -24.01 20.13
C TYR A 20 -6.68 -24.99 19.18
N GLY A 21 -5.45 -24.68 18.75
CA GLY A 21 -4.64 -25.58 17.94
C GLY A 21 -3.51 -26.22 18.74
N PRO A 22 -3.30 -27.55 18.69
CA PRO A 22 -2.09 -28.14 19.25
C PRO A 22 -0.85 -27.60 18.51
N SER A 23 0.26 -27.47 19.23
CA SER A 23 1.55 -27.24 18.61
C SER A 23 1.95 -28.46 17.79
N ASP A 24 2.41 -28.25 16.56
CA ASP A 24 2.98 -29.31 15.75
C ASP A 24 4.44 -29.54 16.19
N PRO A 25 4.78 -30.77 16.67
CA PRO A 25 6.11 -31.07 17.18
C PRO A 25 7.22 -31.00 16.12
N ASP A 26 6.90 -31.17 14.83
CA ASP A 26 7.91 -31.20 13.76
C ASP A 26 8.28 -29.79 13.29
N SER A 27 7.27 -28.93 13.11
CA SER A 27 7.46 -27.55 12.65
C SER A 27 7.70 -26.55 13.79
N GLY A 28 7.36 -26.92 15.03
CA GLY A 28 7.47 -26.04 16.20
C GLY A 28 6.50 -24.86 16.21
N VAL A 29 5.51 -24.86 15.29
CA VAL A 29 4.46 -23.83 15.20
C VAL A 29 3.08 -24.46 15.44
N SER A 30 2.08 -23.65 15.75
CA SER A 30 0.70 -24.15 15.90
C SER A 30 0.19 -24.77 14.59
N GLY A 31 -0.55 -25.88 14.68
CA GLY A 31 -1.23 -26.45 13.51
C GLY A 31 -2.11 -25.44 12.77
N ARG A 32 -2.69 -24.46 13.48
CA ARG A 32 -3.48 -23.37 12.87
C ARG A 32 -2.65 -22.44 12.00
N VAL A 33 -1.41 -22.19 12.39
CA VAL A 33 -0.45 -21.44 11.58
C VAL A 33 -0.13 -22.24 10.32
N ASN A 34 0.13 -23.54 10.45
CA ASN A 34 0.39 -24.41 9.29
C ASN A 34 -0.80 -24.46 8.33
N ASP A 35 -2.02 -24.57 8.83
CA ASP A 35 -3.24 -24.53 8.01
C ASP A 35 -3.31 -23.24 7.20
N CYS A 36 -3.07 -22.08 7.85
CA CYS A 36 -3.06 -20.77 7.19
C CYS A 36 -1.97 -20.68 6.11
N LEU A 37 -0.74 -21.12 6.44
CA LEU A 37 0.38 -21.15 5.51
C LEU A 37 0.09 -22.03 4.29
N GLN A 38 -0.52 -23.19 4.49
CA GLN A 38 -0.92 -24.08 3.41
C GLN A 38 -1.99 -23.44 2.51
N ARG A 39 -2.98 -22.73 3.08
CA ARG A 39 -3.96 -21.98 2.27
C ARG A 39 -3.31 -20.86 1.46
N LEU A 40 -2.30 -20.18 2.00
CA LEU A 40 -1.53 -19.19 1.25
C LEU A 40 -0.75 -19.84 0.10
N ASP A 41 -0.19 -21.03 0.32
CA ASP A 41 0.54 -21.76 -0.72
C ASP A 41 -0.40 -22.20 -1.86
N GLU A 42 -1.59 -22.71 -1.53
CA GLU A 42 -2.64 -23.04 -2.50
C GLU A 42 -3.08 -21.80 -3.28
N MET A 43 -3.30 -20.68 -2.61
CA MET A 43 -3.64 -19.40 -3.25
C MET A 43 -2.56 -18.94 -4.24
N ILE A 44 -1.28 -19.09 -3.88
CA ILE A 44 -0.16 -18.76 -4.76
C ILE A 44 -0.09 -19.72 -5.95
N GLY A 45 -0.37 -21.02 -5.73
CA GLY A 45 -0.52 -22.01 -6.78
C GLY A 45 -1.61 -21.61 -7.77
N TYR A 46 -2.79 -21.28 -7.27
CA TYR A 46 -3.91 -20.78 -8.06
C TYR A 46 -3.55 -19.51 -8.84
N ALA A 47 -2.84 -18.57 -8.22
CA ALA A 47 -2.40 -17.34 -8.86
C ALA A 47 -1.42 -17.61 -10.03
N ARG A 48 -0.54 -18.60 -9.86
CA ARG A 48 0.40 -19.04 -10.89
C ARG A 48 -0.32 -19.70 -12.06
N GLU A 49 -1.19 -20.67 -11.79
CA GLU A 49 -1.96 -21.41 -12.80
C GLU A 49 -2.94 -20.49 -13.55
N GLY A 50 -3.59 -19.60 -12.81
CA GLY A 50 -4.50 -18.60 -13.35
C GLY A 50 -3.80 -17.47 -14.10
N ASP A 51 -2.47 -17.44 -14.13
CA ASP A 51 -1.65 -16.43 -14.80
C ASP A 51 -2.13 -15.01 -14.42
N VAL A 52 -2.10 -14.67 -13.13
CA VAL A 52 -2.60 -13.38 -12.62
C VAL A 52 -1.78 -12.19 -13.10
N ASP A 53 -2.44 -11.05 -13.28
CA ASP A 53 -1.87 -9.79 -13.75
C ASP A 53 -1.49 -8.84 -12.62
N LEU A 54 -2.18 -8.96 -11.47
CA LEU A 54 -2.06 -8.09 -10.31
C LEU A 54 -2.47 -8.86 -9.05
N ALA A 55 -1.69 -8.73 -7.98
CA ALA A 55 -2.04 -9.23 -6.66
C ALA A 55 -2.30 -8.07 -5.69
N LEU A 56 -3.40 -8.14 -4.95
CA LEU A 56 -3.82 -7.16 -3.96
C LEU A 56 -3.95 -7.85 -2.60
N PHE A 57 -3.15 -7.39 -1.65
CA PHE A 57 -3.24 -7.76 -0.25
C PHE A 57 -3.87 -6.61 0.54
N ALA A 58 -5.06 -6.81 1.09
CA ALA A 58 -5.85 -5.75 1.74
C ALA A 58 -5.63 -5.63 3.27
N GLY A 59 -4.45 -6.01 3.74
CA GLY A 59 -3.98 -5.72 5.09
C GLY A 59 -4.26 -6.81 6.12
N ASP A 60 -3.79 -6.53 7.34
CA ASP A 60 -3.86 -7.38 8.53
C ASP A 60 -3.19 -8.74 8.34
N ALA A 61 -1.89 -8.68 8.02
CA ALA A 61 -1.08 -9.87 7.72
C ALA A 61 -0.88 -10.76 8.94
N PHE A 62 -0.80 -10.15 10.12
CA PHE A 62 -0.47 -10.83 11.36
C PHE A 62 -1.53 -10.59 12.42
N HIS A 63 -1.70 -11.56 13.31
CA HIS A 63 -2.58 -11.41 14.47
C HIS A 63 -2.06 -10.34 15.46
N SER A 64 -0.74 -10.14 15.50
CA SER A 64 -0.07 -9.18 16.39
C SER A 64 0.73 -8.13 15.60
N ARG A 65 0.79 -6.92 16.16
CA ARG A 65 1.65 -5.80 15.71
C ARG A 65 3.15 -6.03 15.95
N SER A 66 3.51 -7.14 16.59
CA SER A 66 4.89 -7.57 16.82
C SER A 66 4.98 -9.07 16.54
N PRO A 67 4.85 -9.48 15.27
CA PRO A 67 4.82 -10.90 14.89
C PRO A 67 6.15 -11.59 15.19
N ASN A 68 6.08 -12.88 15.51
CA ASN A 68 7.27 -13.73 15.68
C ASN A 68 8.12 -13.72 14.38
N PRO A 69 9.46 -13.62 14.46
CA PRO A 69 10.35 -13.74 13.31
C PRO A 69 10.07 -14.93 12.38
N THR A 70 9.66 -16.09 12.92
CA THR A 70 9.25 -17.25 12.13
C THR A 70 8.06 -16.90 11.22
N TYR A 71 7.02 -16.26 11.75
CA TYR A 71 5.84 -15.88 10.97
C TYR A 71 6.18 -14.80 9.94
N GLN A 72 7.06 -13.87 10.29
CA GLN A 72 7.56 -12.87 9.33
C GLN A 72 8.30 -13.54 8.17
N ARG A 73 9.17 -14.52 8.45
CA ARG A 73 9.88 -15.30 7.42
C ARG A 73 8.91 -16.04 6.52
N GLU A 74 7.97 -16.79 7.10
CA GLU A 74 7.01 -17.60 6.35
C GLU A 74 6.12 -16.75 5.45
N PHE A 75 5.62 -15.62 5.95
CA PHE A 75 4.84 -14.68 5.14
C PHE A 75 5.70 -14.03 4.05
N ALA A 76 6.95 -13.66 4.35
CA ALA A 76 7.86 -13.02 3.39
C ALA A 76 8.23 -13.92 2.21
N GLN A 77 8.43 -15.23 2.44
CA GLN A 77 8.67 -16.18 1.35
C GLN A 77 7.50 -16.19 0.35
N ARG A 78 6.27 -16.15 0.85
CA ARG A 78 5.03 -16.17 0.07
C ARG A 78 4.81 -14.87 -0.70
N MET A 79 5.05 -13.72 -0.06
CA MET A 79 4.97 -12.42 -0.73
C MET A 79 6.06 -12.27 -1.81
N LEU A 80 7.27 -12.77 -1.55
CA LEU A 80 8.33 -12.83 -2.55
C LEU A 80 7.94 -13.71 -3.74
N ALA A 81 7.32 -14.88 -3.49
CA ALA A 81 6.80 -15.73 -4.56
C ALA A 81 5.73 -15.01 -5.40
N LEU A 82 4.76 -14.34 -4.78
CA LEU A 82 3.74 -13.54 -5.49
C LEU A 82 4.37 -12.42 -6.34
N SER A 83 5.36 -11.71 -5.79
CA SER A 83 6.04 -10.61 -6.49
C SER A 83 6.75 -11.02 -7.79
N ARG A 84 7.09 -12.31 -7.90
CA ARG A 84 7.67 -12.90 -9.12
C ARG A 84 6.62 -13.23 -10.18
N LEU A 85 5.35 -13.40 -9.78
CA LEU A 85 4.24 -13.70 -10.67
C LEU A 85 3.62 -12.43 -11.26
N ALA A 86 3.40 -11.42 -10.42
CA ALA A 86 2.74 -10.18 -10.80
C ALA A 86 3.16 -9.01 -9.88
N PRO A 87 2.91 -7.75 -10.29
CA PRO A 87 2.86 -6.63 -9.36
C PRO A 87 1.97 -6.95 -8.17
N THR A 88 2.49 -6.75 -6.96
CA THR A 88 1.81 -7.03 -5.70
C THR A 88 1.67 -5.74 -4.90
N VAL A 89 0.45 -5.39 -4.53
CA VAL A 89 0.16 -4.22 -3.69
C VAL A 89 -0.25 -4.69 -2.31
N MET A 90 0.40 -4.16 -1.29
CA MET A 90 0.15 -4.48 0.11
C MET A 90 -0.41 -3.25 0.82
N LEU A 91 -1.71 -3.22 1.03
CA LEU A 91 -2.39 -2.14 1.76
C LEU A 91 -2.21 -2.35 3.26
N LEU A 92 -1.76 -1.33 3.98
CA LEU A 92 -1.65 -1.43 5.44
C LEU A 92 -3.04 -1.46 6.09
N GLY A 93 -3.29 -2.53 6.84
CA GLY A 93 -4.46 -2.68 7.70
C GLY A 93 -4.28 -2.04 9.08
N HIS A 94 -5.23 -2.31 9.97
CA HIS A 94 -5.25 -1.79 11.33
C HIS A 94 -4.21 -2.46 12.24
N LEU A 95 -4.07 -3.78 12.13
CA LEU A 95 -3.11 -4.57 12.91
C LEU A 95 -1.69 -4.51 12.35
N ASP A 96 -1.52 -4.03 11.12
CA ASP A 96 -0.18 -3.82 10.56
C ASP A 96 0.51 -2.58 11.13
N ARG A 97 -0.26 -1.63 11.67
CA ARG A 97 0.27 -0.38 12.21
C ARG A 97 0.52 -0.46 13.71
N PRO A 98 1.74 -0.14 14.19
CA PRO A 98 1.97 0.03 15.61
C PRO A 98 1.24 1.29 16.14
N PRO A 99 0.88 1.33 17.44
CA PRO A 99 0.27 2.52 18.03
C PRO A 99 1.23 3.72 18.05
N ASN A 100 2.53 3.44 18.18
CA ASN A 100 3.58 4.44 18.11
C ASN A 100 4.01 4.63 16.64
N ALA A 101 3.87 5.86 16.14
CA ALA A 101 4.24 6.22 14.78
C ALA A 101 5.76 6.12 14.47
N SER A 102 6.63 6.07 15.50
CA SER A 102 8.08 5.87 15.31
C SER A 102 8.47 4.40 15.12
N ARG A 103 7.55 3.46 15.36
CA ARG A 103 7.77 2.05 15.07
C ARG A 103 7.37 1.73 13.64
N ALA A 104 8.13 0.83 13.02
CA ALA A 104 7.84 0.36 11.68
C ALA A 104 6.54 -0.46 11.62
N SER A 105 5.83 -0.39 10.50
CA SER A 105 4.69 -1.31 10.24
C SER A 105 5.18 -2.74 9.99
N THR A 106 4.30 -3.72 10.21
CA THR A 106 4.62 -5.15 9.98
C THR A 106 5.01 -5.44 8.51
N LEU A 107 4.56 -4.60 7.57
CA LEU A 107 4.83 -4.73 6.13
C LEU A 107 5.92 -3.76 5.64
N GLU A 108 6.48 -2.91 6.50
CA GLU A 108 7.46 -1.89 6.07
C GLU A 108 8.74 -2.52 5.52
N ILE A 109 9.08 -3.71 5.98
CA ILE A 109 10.29 -4.44 5.56
C ILE A 109 10.33 -4.65 4.03
N TYR A 110 9.18 -4.83 3.37
CA TYR A 110 9.14 -5.02 1.92
C TYR A 110 9.50 -3.76 1.14
N ASP A 111 9.15 -2.58 1.67
CA ASP A 111 9.55 -1.28 1.11
C ASP A 111 11.03 -0.98 1.42
N THR A 112 11.44 -1.22 2.67
CA THR A 112 12.84 -1.04 3.13
C THR A 112 13.83 -1.87 2.31
N LEU A 113 13.51 -3.14 2.06
CA LEU A 113 14.33 -4.04 1.25
C LEU A 113 14.15 -3.83 -0.26
N ARG A 114 13.22 -2.95 -0.67
CA ARG A 114 12.88 -2.68 -2.08
C ARG A 114 12.57 -3.97 -2.85
N VAL A 115 11.72 -4.81 -2.27
CA VAL A 115 11.35 -6.09 -2.91
C VAL A 115 10.74 -5.78 -4.28
N PRO A 116 11.29 -6.34 -5.38
CA PRO A 116 10.82 -6.05 -6.73
C PRO A 116 9.31 -6.31 -6.85
N ASN A 117 8.62 -5.49 -7.64
CA ASN A 117 7.18 -5.61 -7.90
C ASN A 117 6.27 -5.51 -6.66
N ILE A 118 6.79 -5.20 -5.46
CA ILE A 118 5.96 -4.93 -4.29
C ILE A 118 5.79 -3.43 -4.10
N TRP A 119 4.55 -3.00 -3.88
CA TRP A 119 4.23 -1.68 -3.39
C TRP A 119 3.51 -1.78 -2.05
N VAL A 120 4.15 -1.27 -0.99
CA VAL A 120 3.51 -1.10 0.33
C VAL A 120 2.72 0.22 0.36
N ALA A 121 1.40 0.12 0.36
CA ALA A 121 0.50 1.26 0.30
C ALA A 121 0.17 1.78 1.72
N GLN A 122 0.95 2.76 2.17
CA GLN A 122 0.87 3.32 3.53
C GLN A 122 0.16 4.67 3.65
N ALA A 123 -0.25 5.26 2.53
CA ALA A 123 -0.95 6.54 2.48
C ALA A 123 -2.05 6.52 1.41
N TYR A 124 -2.96 7.49 1.51
CA TYR A 124 -3.91 7.79 0.44
C TYR A 124 -3.13 8.24 -0.79
N GLN A 125 -3.12 7.41 -1.83
CA GLN A 125 -2.38 7.68 -3.05
C GLN A 125 -2.96 6.86 -4.20
N ALA A 126 -2.95 7.42 -5.40
CA ALA A 126 -3.25 6.68 -6.62
C ALA A 126 -1.96 6.39 -7.39
N ARG A 127 -1.83 5.19 -7.95
CA ARG A 127 -0.70 4.80 -8.80
C ARG A 127 -1.19 4.07 -10.05
N LEU A 128 -0.49 4.29 -11.15
CA LEU A 128 -0.61 3.46 -12.35
C LEU A 128 0.25 2.20 -12.14
N ILE A 129 -0.35 1.04 -12.31
CA ILE A 129 0.30 -0.27 -12.25
C ILE A 129 0.22 -0.89 -13.64
N THR A 130 1.36 -1.08 -14.28
CA THR A 130 1.43 -1.79 -15.55
C THR A 130 1.40 -3.28 -15.30
N THR A 131 0.40 -3.94 -15.88
CA THR A 131 0.28 -5.40 -15.88
C THR A 131 0.52 -5.93 -17.30
N LYS A 132 0.70 -7.25 -17.45
CA LYS A 132 0.91 -7.87 -18.77
C LYS A 132 -0.31 -7.73 -19.70
N ARG A 133 -1.54 -7.62 -19.17
CA ARG A 133 -2.77 -7.39 -19.95
C ARG A 133 -3.25 -5.94 -20.00
N GLY A 134 -2.50 -5.01 -19.42
CA GLY A 134 -2.77 -3.57 -19.52
C GLY A 134 -2.56 -2.81 -18.22
N ASP A 135 -2.68 -1.49 -18.30
CA ASP A 135 -2.48 -0.63 -17.14
C ASP A 135 -3.73 -0.58 -16.24
N VAL A 136 -3.51 -0.61 -14.93
CA VAL A 136 -4.53 -0.43 -13.88
C VAL A 136 -4.20 0.81 -13.08
N VAL A 137 -5.17 1.72 -12.89
CA VAL A 137 -5.02 2.82 -11.93
C VAL A 137 -5.58 2.37 -10.58
N LEU A 138 -4.71 2.21 -9.59
CA LEU A 138 -5.07 1.77 -8.25
C LEU A 138 -5.06 2.94 -7.27
N GLY A 139 -6.20 3.19 -6.63
CA GLY A 139 -6.31 4.11 -5.50
C GLY A 139 -6.19 3.36 -4.17
N ALA A 140 -5.15 3.66 -3.39
CA ALA A 140 -4.97 3.12 -2.05
C ALA A 140 -5.66 4.00 -1.00
N ALA A 141 -6.32 3.36 -0.04
CA ALA A 141 -6.96 3.96 1.11
C ALA A 141 -6.69 3.10 2.37
N PRO A 142 -5.47 3.18 2.95
CA PRO A 142 -5.11 2.33 4.08
C PRO A 142 -5.82 2.77 5.36
N PHE A 143 -5.78 1.91 6.38
CA PHE A 143 -6.23 2.29 7.72
C PHE A 143 -5.43 3.49 8.24
N LEU A 144 -6.13 4.45 8.83
CA LEU A 144 -5.54 5.62 9.48
C LEU A 144 -6.09 5.72 10.91
N SER A 145 -5.19 5.86 11.88
CA SER A 145 -5.60 6.16 13.25
C SER A 145 -6.07 7.60 13.37
N ARG A 146 -6.97 7.87 14.32
CA ARG A 146 -7.43 9.23 14.67
C ARG A 146 -6.24 10.17 14.89
N ASN A 147 -5.25 9.73 15.66
CA ASN A 147 -4.03 10.51 15.94
C ASN A 147 -3.27 10.91 14.66
N ARG A 148 -3.31 10.08 13.62
CA ARG A 148 -2.66 10.37 12.34
C ARG A 148 -3.47 11.34 11.48
N LEU A 149 -4.80 11.25 11.53
CA LEU A 149 -5.68 12.21 10.83
C LEU A 149 -5.59 13.60 11.45
N LEU A 150 -5.46 13.68 12.77
CA LEU A 150 -5.43 14.94 13.52
C LEU A 150 -4.01 15.46 13.81
N ALA A 151 -2.96 14.86 13.23
CA ALA A 151 -1.57 15.20 13.54
C ALA A 151 -1.24 16.69 13.30
N ASP A 152 -1.84 17.27 12.25
CA ASP A 152 -1.64 18.68 11.87
C ASP A 152 -2.82 19.58 12.29
N VAL A 153 -3.74 19.07 13.12
CA VAL A 153 -4.92 19.80 13.59
C VAL A 153 -4.68 20.30 15.01
N ALA A 154 -4.98 21.57 15.27
CA ALA A 154 -5.01 22.10 16.63
C ALA A 154 -6.20 21.51 17.39
N THR A 155 -5.94 20.44 18.15
CA THR A 155 -6.94 19.73 18.96
C THR A 155 -7.23 20.29 20.37
N PRO A 156 -6.41 21.18 20.99
CA PRO A 156 -6.75 21.73 22.31
C PRO A 156 -8.12 22.41 22.34
N GLY A 157 -8.94 22.05 23.34
CA GLY A 157 -10.29 22.60 23.50
C GLY A 157 -11.38 21.93 22.65
N MET A 158 -11.04 20.98 21.77
CA MET A 158 -12.03 20.21 21.02
C MET A 158 -12.64 19.09 21.86
N SER A 159 -13.96 18.91 21.77
CA SER A 159 -14.64 17.71 22.27
C SER A 159 -14.28 16.48 21.42
N ARG A 160 -14.60 15.28 21.92
CA ARG A 160 -14.37 14.04 21.17
C ARG A 160 -15.17 14.01 19.87
N GLU A 161 -16.40 14.51 19.90
CA GLU A 161 -17.30 14.61 18.75
C GLU A 161 -16.74 15.58 17.70
N GLN A 162 -16.18 16.72 18.14
CA GLN A 162 -15.51 17.67 17.25
C GLN A 162 -14.27 17.07 16.60
N GLN A 163 -13.47 16.33 17.37
CA GLN A 163 -12.30 15.60 16.85
C GLN A 163 -12.71 14.54 15.83
N ASP A 164 -13.78 13.79 16.08
CA ASP A 164 -14.30 12.78 15.17
C ASP A 164 -14.86 13.37 13.88
N ALA A 165 -15.60 14.48 13.98
CA ALA A 165 -16.11 15.20 12.82
C ALA A 165 -14.96 15.74 11.94
N GLU A 166 -13.91 16.30 12.55
CA GLU A 166 -12.76 16.81 11.80
C GLU A 166 -11.93 15.68 11.18
N ALA A 167 -11.71 14.58 11.89
CA ALA A 167 -11.06 13.39 11.35
C ALA A 167 -11.83 12.83 10.14
N ALA A 168 -13.17 12.75 10.22
CA ALA A 168 -14.02 12.33 9.12
C ALA A 168 -13.95 13.29 7.92
N ARG A 169 -13.89 14.61 8.17
CA ARG A 169 -13.73 15.63 7.13
C ARG A 169 -12.44 15.45 6.35
N ILE A 170 -11.31 15.29 7.06
CA ILE A 170 -9.98 15.08 6.47
C ILE A 170 -9.95 13.77 5.66
N LEU A 171 -10.49 12.69 6.23
CA LEU A 171 -10.58 11.40 5.55
C LEU A 171 -11.38 11.50 4.24
N ALA A 172 -12.53 12.17 4.26
CA ALA A 172 -13.36 12.38 3.08
C ALA A 172 -12.65 13.23 2.02
N GLU A 173 -11.88 14.24 2.44
CA GLU A 173 -11.05 15.05 1.54
C GLU A 173 -9.98 14.21 0.83
N TRP A 174 -9.22 13.41 1.59
CA TRP A 174 -8.19 12.52 1.03
C TRP A 174 -8.80 11.47 0.11
N HIS A 175 -9.93 10.88 0.49
CA HIS A 175 -10.65 9.91 -0.33
C HIS A 175 -11.09 10.52 -1.67
N ARG A 176 -11.72 11.71 -1.65
CA ARG A 176 -12.11 12.43 -2.88
C ARG A 176 -10.91 12.76 -3.76
N GLY A 177 -9.78 13.14 -3.16
CA GLY A 177 -8.53 13.38 -3.87
C GLY A 177 -8.05 12.15 -4.64
N THR A 178 -7.98 10.99 -3.97
CA THR A 178 -7.58 9.72 -4.58
C THR A 178 -8.53 9.31 -5.70
N VAL A 179 -9.85 9.37 -5.48
CA VAL A 179 -10.86 9.03 -6.49
C VAL A 179 -10.77 9.94 -7.71
N ARG A 180 -10.49 11.24 -7.52
CA ARG A 180 -10.29 12.18 -8.64
C ARG A 180 -9.10 11.78 -9.51
N VAL A 181 -8.00 11.33 -8.92
CA VAL A 181 -6.84 10.86 -9.69
C VAL A 181 -7.16 9.58 -10.46
N CYS A 182 -7.86 8.63 -9.83
CA CYS A 182 -8.27 7.39 -10.49
C CYS A 182 -9.21 7.64 -11.68
N SER A 183 -10.18 8.54 -11.51
CA SER A 183 -11.14 8.93 -12.56
C SER A 183 -10.53 9.83 -13.63
N ALA A 184 -9.48 10.60 -13.33
CA ALA A 184 -8.71 11.31 -14.34
C ALA A 184 -7.88 10.33 -15.19
N GLY A 185 -7.34 9.26 -14.60
CA GLY A 185 -6.58 8.22 -15.29
C GLY A 185 -7.38 7.48 -16.38
N THR A 186 -8.69 7.27 -16.20
CA THR A 186 -9.57 6.71 -17.24
C THR A 186 -9.79 7.67 -18.43
N SER A 187 -9.66 8.99 -18.23
CA SER A 187 -9.72 9.98 -19.32
C SER A 187 -8.41 10.09 -20.12
N VAL A 188 -7.27 9.77 -19.52
CA VAL A 188 -5.96 9.74 -20.21
C VAL A 188 -5.85 8.52 -21.16
N CYS A 189 -6.52 7.41 -20.84
CA CYS A 189 -6.51 6.19 -21.67
C CYS A 189 -7.29 6.30 -22.99
N ARG A 190 -8.20 7.27 -23.17
CA ARG A 190 -8.86 7.50 -24.49
C ARG A 190 -8.05 8.36 -25.45
N ALA A 191 -6.97 8.98 -24.99
CA ALA A 191 -6.17 9.91 -25.77
C ALA A 191 -4.68 9.52 -25.84
N SER A 192 -4.33 8.25 -26.08
CA SER A 192 -3.00 7.92 -26.61
C SER A 192 -2.84 6.47 -27.10
N ARG A 193 -3.29 6.18 -28.33
CA ARG A 193 -2.54 5.29 -29.24
C ARG A 193 -1.52 6.06 -30.09
N ARG A 194 -1.36 7.36 -29.83
CA ARG A 194 -0.30 8.21 -30.39
C ARG A 194 0.05 9.27 -29.36
N GLN A 195 0.97 8.98 -28.44
CA GLN A 195 2.01 9.93 -28.01
C GLN A 195 2.79 9.33 -26.86
N VAL A 196 3.97 8.83 -27.22
CA VAL A 196 5.11 8.62 -26.35
C VAL A 196 5.46 9.94 -25.65
N ASN A 197 5.54 9.86 -24.31
CA ASN A 197 6.33 10.73 -23.42
C ASN A 197 5.88 12.21 -23.21
N ARG A 198 5.26 12.51 -22.04
CA ARG A 198 5.47 13.75 -21.24
C ARG A 198 4.68 13.72 -19.91
N ARG A 199 5.32 14.24 -18.83
CA ARG A 199 4.79 14.37 -17.45
C ARG A 199 3.59 15.34 -17.36
N PRO A 200 2.69 15.18 -16.36
CA PRO A 200 1.52 16.05 -16.19
C PRO A 200 1.87 17.38 -15.52
N CYS A 201 1.50 18.50 -16.17
CA CYS A 201 1.49 19.84 -15.58
C CYS A 201 0.23 20.03 -14.73
N TRP A 202 0.38 20.35 -13.44
CA TRP A 202 -0.70 20.90 -12.62
C TRP A 202 -0.53 22.42 -12.52
N GLY A 203 -1.53 23.18 -12.97
CA GLY A 203 -1.71 24.59 -12.62
C GLY A 203 -1.40 25.61 -13.71
N ARG A 204 -2.50 26.13 -14.30
CA ARG A 204 -2.68 27.38 -15.06
C ARG A 204 -2.27 27.37 -16.56
N THR A 205 -3.33 27.30 -17.38
CA THR A 205 -3.42 27.71 -18.80
C THR A 205 -2.37 27.16 -19.76
N CYS A 206 -2.63 25.97 -20.31
CA CYS A 206 -1.89 25.45 -21.47
C CYS A 206 -2.24 26.25 -22.74
N ARG A 207 -1.46 27.27 -23.06
CA ARG A 207 -1.22 27.71 -24.45
C ARG A 207 0.12 27.17 -24.90
N CYS A 208 0.08 26.42 -25.99
CA CYS A 208 1.22 25.74 -26.59
C CYS A 208 2.18 26.76 -27.24
N ARG A 209 3.47 26.74 -26.87
CA ARG A 209 4.59 27.06 -27.77
C ARG A 209 5.94 26.64 -27.17
N SER A 210 6.76 26.11 -28.06
CA SER A 210 8.10 25.53 -27.91
C SER A 210 9.13 26.48 -27.28
N THR A 211 10.01 25.98 -26.38
CA THR A 211 11.47 25.85 -26.60
C THR A 211 12.24 25.39 -25.34
N ARG A 212 13.24 24.52 -25.58
CA ARG A 212 14.43 24.11 -24.79
C ARG A 212 14.56 24.57 -23.32
N TRP A 213 14.80 23.63 -22.39
CA TRP A 213 15.72 23.85 -21.26
C TRP A 213 16.51 22.59 -20.86
N ARG A 214 17.82 22.82 -20.67
CA ARG A 214 18.89 21.91 -20.24
C ARG A 214 18.76 21.57 -18.75
N THR A 215 19.33 20.43 -18.36
CA THR A 215 19.50 19.93 -17.00
C THR A 215 20.36 20.84 -16.12
N ARG A 216 19.97 21.02 -14.84
CA ARG A 216 20.90 21.11 -13.69
C ARG A 216 20.17 20.90 -12.36
N ALA A 217 20.93 20.32 -11.43
CA ALA A 217 20.56 19.86 -10.10
C ALA A 217 20.12 20.97 -9.13
N GLY A 218 19.41 20.57 -8.08
CA GLY A 218 19.23 21.32 -6.84
C GLY A 218 17.78 21.71 -6.53
N ILE A 219 17.23 21.14 -5.47
CA ILE A 219 16.46 21.78 -4.38
C ILE A 219 15.89 20.65 -3.50
N MET A 220 16.71 20.18 -2.57
CA MET A 220 16.25 19.80 -1.23
C MET A 220 16.31 21.07 -0.40
N SER A 221 15.18 21.51 0.15
CA SER A 221 15.02 22.35 1.37
C SER A 221 13.77 23.22 1.24
N ARG A 222 12.63 22.71 1.73
CA ARG A 222 11.50 23.58 2.15
C ARG A 222 10.44 22.84 2.97
N TRP A 223 10.86 22.11 4.00
CA TRP A 223 10.01 21.79 5.15
C TRP A 223 10.89 21.82 6.39
N GLY A 224 10.76 22.88 7.17
CA GLY A 224 11.60 23.13 8.34
C GLY A 224 11.22 22.22 9.50
N MET A 225 12.11 21.30 9.87
CA MET A 225 12.20 20.77 11.23
C MET A 225 13.34 21.49 11.93
N ARG A 226 13.02 22.29 12.96
CA ARG A 226 14.01 22.69 13.96
C ARG A 226 14.15 21.54 14.95
N ALA A 227 15.20 20.73 14.78
CA ALA A 227 15.67 19.85 15.85
C ALA A 227 16.52 20.69 16.81
N GLY A 228 15.98 20.98 17.99
CA GLY A 228 16.75 21.54 19.10
C GLY A 228 17.49 20.40 19.81
N ILE A 229 18.77 20.23 19.53
CA ILE A 229 19.69 19.48 20.38
C ILE A 229 20.32 20.49 21.35
N LYS A 230 19.97 20.41 22.63
CA LYS A 230 20.80 21.01 23.69
C LYS A 230 21.97 20.06 23.95
N ARG A 231 23.17 20.63 23.94
CA ARG A 231 24.42 20.00 24.37
C ARG A 231 24.36 19.63 25.84
#